data_AF-A0A8J3C2H2-F1
#
_entry.id   AF-A0A8J3C2H2-F1
#
_cell.length_a   1.000
_cell.length_b   1.000
_cell.length_c   1.000
_cell.angle_alpha   90.00
_cell.angle_beta   90.00
_cell.angle_gamma   90.00
#
_symmetry.space_group_name_H-M   'P 1'
#
loop_
_entity.id
_entity.type
_entity.pdbx_description
1 polymer ?
#
loop_
_entity_poly.entity_id
_entity_poly.type
_entity_poly.pdbx_seq_one_letter_code
_entity_poly.pdbx_strand_id
1 'polypeptide(L)'
;MHNSVMLSRRLAAVAALSVPLLVAPLAMPGAAVARRSGDSRELVALYRFDSGRVGGTVADDSGRGHAMRVAASNGGEWLAVPRAGGRAAQLPTACAARRSCPRMVLQSGTAGDLNPWRRSLAYGATVRLPGDQTSKGQNILQKGYSATSSQYKLQIDGYAGKPSCVLVGRHDTQIRIVRSAVPVADGAWHDVSCRRSRSVFTIIVDGMVRGRAWVPTTLSVANSHPLSIGGKGGYYDNDQFQGAIDDVWLMIG
;
A
#
# COMPACT_ATOMS: atom_id res chain seq x y z
N MET A 1 53.52 48.78 -42.33
CA MET A 1 54.40 49.96 -42.17
C MET A 1 53.84 50.82 -41.04
N HIS A 2 54.65 51.10 -40.01
CA HIS A 2 54.50 52.13 -38.98
C HIS A 2 53.33 51.98 -37.98
N ASN A 3 53.43 52.28 -36.68
CA ASN A 3 54.53 52.43 -35.74
C ASN A 3 53.89 52.48 -34.33
N SER A 4 54.69 52.21 -33.31
CA SER A 4 54.39 52.28 -31.87
C SER A 4 53.78 53.61 -31.37
N VAL A 5 53.18 53.60 -30.17
CA VAL A 5 53.68 54.34 -28.97
C VAL A 5 52.75 54.12 -27.76
N MET A 6 53.38 53.74 -26.64
CA MET A 6 52.82 53.69 -25.28
C MET A 6 52.48 55.10 -24.77
N LEU A 7 51.47 55.25 -23.89
CA LEU A 7 51.61 56.18 -22.77
C LEU A 7 50.80 55.76 -21.54
N SER A 8 51.54 55.66 -20.44
CA SER A 8 51.13 55.33 -19.08
C SER A 8 50.43 56.51 -18.41
N ARG A 9 49.33 56.25 -17.69
CA ARG A 9 48.80 57.17 -16.68
C ARG A 9 48.44 56.39 -15.41
N ARG A 10 49.23 56.65 -14.37
CA ARG A 10 48.96 56.26 -12.98
C ARG A 10 47.80 57.11 -12.45
N LEU A 11 46.78 56.48 -11.88
CA LEU A 11 45.75 57.13 -11.09
C LEU A 11 45.85 56.61 -9.65
N ALA A 12 46.02 57.55 -8.72
CA ALA A 12 46.11 57.33 -7.29
C ALA A 12 44.74 56.93 -6.72
N ALA A 13 44.73 55.88 -5.90
CA ALA A 13 43.55 55.45 -5.17
C ALA A 13 43.34 56.34 -3.93
N VAL A 14 42.19 57.01 -3.84
CA VAL A 14 41.70 57.66 -2.62
C VAL A 14 40.88 56.61 -1.86
N ALA A 15 41.39 56.16 -0.71
CA ALA A 15 40.70 55.23 0.17
C ALA A 15 39.64 55.96 0.99
N ALA A 16 38.37 55.75 0.67
CA ALA A 16 37.24 56.19 1.49
C ALA A 16 36.99 55.15 2.61
N LEU A 17 37.14 55.58 3.86
CA LEU A 17 36.79 54.80 5.06
C LEU A 17 35.26 54.70 5.18
N SER A 18 34.71 53.58 4.73
CA SER A 18 33.31 53.20 4.97
C SER A 18 33.18 52.51 6.32
N VAL A 19 32.50 53.16 7.27
CA VAL A 19 32.10 52.58 8.56
C VAL A 19 30.85 51.71 8.34
N PRO A 20 30.89 50.40 8.61
CA PRO A 20 29.71 49.56 8.47
C PRO A 20 28.77 49.78 9.66
N LEU A 21 27.52 50.21 9.40
CA LEU A 21 26.43 50.09 10.36
C LEU A 21 26.16 48.60 10.60
N LEU A 22 26.44 48.13 11.82
CA LEU A 22 26.01 46.83 12.31
C LEU A 22 24.49 46.85 12.51
N VAL A 23 23.75 46.40 11.50
CA VAL A 23 22.34 46.04 11.65
C VAL A 23 22.29 44.65 12.27
N ALA A 24 21.99 44.58 13.58
CA ALA A 24 21.72 43.32 14.24
C ALA A 24 20.42 42.72 13.67
N PRO A 25 20.42 41.48 13.14
CA PRO A 25 19.19 40.84 12.71
C PRO A 25 18.34 40.54 13.95
N LEU A 26 17.13 41.12 13.99
CA LEU A 26 16.08 40.67 14.90
C LEU A 26 15.78 39.21 14.59
N ALA A 27 16.28 38.30 15.43
CA ALA A 27 15.92 36.90 15.40
C ALA A 27 14.42 36.80 15.70
N MET A 28 13.62 36.67 14.65
CA MET A 28 12.23 36.29 14.83
C MET A 28 12.22 34.89 15.48
N PRO A 29 11.49 34.69 16.60
CA PRO A 29 11.29 33.36 17.13
C PRO A 29 10.69 32.51 16.02
N GLY A 30 11.44 31.50 15.59
CA GLY A 30 11.02 30.59 14.55
C GLY A 30 9.64 30.05 14.92
N ALA A 31 8.65 30.31 14.07
CA ALA A 31 7.36 29.68 14.19
C ALA A 31 7.60 28.17 14.15
N ALA A 32 7.54 27.54 15.33
CA ALA A 32 7.55 26.10 15.43
C ALA A 32 6.37 25.63 14.59
N VAL A 33 6.67 25.01 13.44
CA VAL A 33 5.66 24.29 12.68
C VAL A 33 5.16 23.21 13.62
N ALA A 34 4.00 23.46 14.24
CA ALA A 34 3.30 22.44 14.99
C ALA A 34 3.17 21.26 14.04
N ARG A 35 3.92 20.18 14.32
CA ARG A 35 3.64 18.88 13.71
C ARG A 35 2.16 18.67 13.98
N ARG A 36 1.34 18.72 12.93
CA ARG A 36 -0.01 18.17 13.00
C ARG A 36 0.20 16.80 13.63
N SER A 37 -0.47 16.55 14.75
CA SER A 37 -0.66 15.23 15.34
C SER A 37 -1.40 14.37 14.30
N GLY A 38 -0.66 14.00 13.26
CA GLY A 38 -1.11 13.22 12.15
C GLY A 38 -1.13 11.80 12.63
N ASP A 39 -2.27 11.39 13.16
CA ASP A 39 -2.80 10.02 13.09
C ASP A 39 -1.66 8.99 13.20
N SER A 40 -1.15 8.78 14.42
CA SER A 40 -0.09 7.81 14.71
C SER A 40 -0.61 6.41 14.41
N ARG A 41 -0.59 6.03 13.14
CA ARG A 41 -0.96 4.68 12.72
C ARG A 41 0.22 3.77 13.05
N GLU A 42 -0.09 2.74 13.81
CA GLU A 42 0.85 1.71 14.17
C GLU A 42 0.91 0.68 13.04
N LEU A 43 2.11 0.22 12.69
CA LEU A 43 2.25 -0.94 11.80
C LEU A 43 1.75 -2.17 12.56
N VAL A 44 0.76 -2.86 12.01
CA VAL A 44 0.11 -4.02 12.63
C VAL A 44 0.54 -5.32 11.97
N ALA A 45 0.75 -5.33 10.66
CA ALA A 45 1.24 -6.50 9.94
C ALA A 45 2.12 -6.05 8.77
N LEU A 46 3.17 -6.83 8.48
CA LEU A 46 4.05 -6.63 7.32
C LEU A 46 4.54 -7.97 6.79
N TYR A 47 4.50 -8.16 5.47
CA TYR A 47 4.96 -9.37 4.81
C TYR A 47 5.78 -9.00 3.57
N ARG A 48 7.11 -9.18 3.65
CA ARG A 48 8.05 -8.86 2.55
C ARG A 48 8.46 -10.05 1.69
N PHE A 49 8.12 -11.27 2.10
CA PHE A 49 8.43 -12.53 1.39
C PHE A 49 9.92 -12.83 1.08
N ASP A 50 10.85 -11.96 1.46
CA ASP A 50 12.30 -12.08 1.24
C ASP A 50 12.90 -13.37 1.81
N SER A 51 12.45 -13.74 3.01
CA SER A 51 12.86 -14.96 3.72
C SER A 51 12.13 -16.22 3.23
N GLY A 52 11.21 -16.08 2.28
CA GLY A 52 10.37 -17.17 1.79
C GLY A 52 9.48 -17.76 2.88
N ARG A 53 9.30 -19.09 2.84
CA ARG A 53 8.56 -19.85 3.86
C ARG A 53 9.54 -20.56 4.78
N VAL A 54 9.36 -20.41 6.09
CA VAL A 54 10.14 -21.14 7.12
C VAL A 54 9.16 -21.95 7.95
N GLY A 55 9.37 -23.27 8.05
CA GLY A 55 8.44 -24.15 8.79
C GLY A 55 7.00 -24.13 8.25
N GLY A 56 6.81 -23.85 6.95
CA GLY A 56 5.50 -23.79 6.31
C GLY A 56 4.73 -22.48 6.52
N THR A 57 5.34 -21.48 7.16
CA THR A 57 4.73 -20.15 7.37
C THR A 57 5.53 -19.03 6.70
N VAL A 58 4.86 -17.92 6.45
CA VAL A 58 5.49 -16.63 6.10
C VAL A 58 5.51 -15.79 7.36
N ALA A 59 6.68 -15.25 7.70
CA ALA A 59 6.86 -14.41 8.88
C ALA A 59 6.10 -13.08 8.76
N ASP A 60 5.66 -12.55 9.90
CA ASP A 60 5.17 -11.17 10.01
C ASP A 60 6.32 -10.27 10.48
N ASP A 61 6.82 -9.45 9.57
CA ASP A 61 7.96 -8.56 9.75
C ASP A 61 7.62 -7.30 10.55
N SER A 62 6.36 -7.14 10.99
CA SER A 62 5.96 -6.03 11.86
C SER A 62 6.36 -6.24 13.33
N GLY A 63 6.72 -7.47 13.69
CA GLY A 63 7.03 -7.85 15.08
C GLY A 63 5.80 -8.17 15.94
N ARG A 64 4.60 -8.32 15.35
CA ARG A 64 3.34 -8.55 16.08
C ARG A 64 2.82 -9.98 16.06
N GLY A 65 3.56 -10.88 15.40
CA GLY A 65 3.33 -12.31 15.48
C GLY A 65 2.18 -12.82 14.60
N HIS A 66 1.79 -12.09 13.56
CA HIS A 66 0.76 -12.51 12.61
C HIS A 66 1.31 -13.39 11.47
N ALA A 67 2.16 -14.36 11.80
CA ALA A 67 2.71 -15.28 10.79
C ALA A 67 1.58 -15.96 10.00
N MET A 68 1.75 -16.04 8.68
CA MET A 68 0.73 -16.60 7.79
C MET A 68 0.99 -18.04 7.43
N ARG A 69 -0.07 -18.84 7.43
CA ARG A 69 -0.08 -20.22 6.94
C ARG A 69 -0.59 -20.26 5.51
N VAL A 70 -0.11 -21.24 4.76
CA VAL A 70 -0.60 -21.52 3.41
C VAL A 70 -1.93 -22.27 3.51
N ALA A 71 -2.95 -21.78 2.80
CA ALA A 71 -4.17 -22.52 2.54
C ALA A 71 -4.31 -22.71 1.02
N ALA A 72 -4.25 -23.97 0.57
CA ALA A 72 -4.20 -24.30 -0.85
C ALA A 72 -5.15 -25.44 -1.22
N SER A 73 -5.52 -25.51 -2.50
CA SER A 73 -6.20 -26.66 -3.10
C SER A 73 -5.70 -26.89 -4.53
N ASN A 74 -5.94 -28.10 -5.05
CA ASN A 74 -5.55 -28.52 -6.39
C ASN A 74 -4.05 -28.28 -6.69
N GLY A 75 -3.17 -28.55 -5.72
CA GLY A 75 -1.72 -28.34 -5.86
C GLY A 75 -1.31 -26.87 -5.97
N GLY A 76 -2.14 -25.93 -5.51
CA GLY A 76 -1.80 -24.51 -5.52
C GLY A 76 -0.57 -24.21 -4.68
N GLU A 77 0.42 -23.60 -5.32
CA GLU A 77 1.65 -23.14 -4.70
C GLU A 77 1.92 -21.69 -5.07
N TRP A 78 2.89 -21.10 -4.39
CA TRP A 78 3.45 -19.82 -4.82
C TRP A 78 4.86 -20.07 -5.37
N LEU A 79 5.40 -19.13 -6.12
CA LEU A 79 6.79 -19.15 -6.53
C LEU A 79 7.46 -17.89 -6.03
N ALA A 80 8.63 -18.03 -5.41
CA ALA A 80 9.44 -16.86 -5.08
C ALA A 80 10.07 -16.31 -6.37
N VAL A 81 9.76 -15.07 -6.72
CA VAL A 81 10.30 -14.41 -7.91
C VAL A 81 11.19 -13.23 -7.52
N PRO A 82 12.24 -12.91 -8.27
CA PRO A 82 13.10 -11.77 -7.96
C PRO A 82 12.33 -10.43 -7.96
N ARG A 83 12.64 -9.57 -6.99
CA ARG A 83 12.23 -8.16 -6.94
C ARG A 83 13.41 -7.31 -6.47
N ALA A 84 13.42 -6.02 -6.79
CA ALA A 84 14.48 -5.12 -6.38
C ALA A 84 14.72 -5.18 -4.86
N GLY A 85 15.90 -5.65 -4.45
CA GLY A 85 16.27 -5.78 -3.04
C GLY A 85 15.75 -7.02 -2.32
N GLY A 86 15.07 -7.95 -3.00
CA GLY A 86 14.31 -8.99 -2.32
C GLY A 86 13.62 -10.03 -3.21
N ARG A 87 12.54 -10.62 -2.69
CA ARG A 87 11.72 -11.62 -3.40
C ARG A 87 10.24 -11.30 -3.23
N ALA A 88 9.49 -11.45 -4.31
CA ALA A 88 8.04 -11.39 -4.28
C ALA A 88 7.41 -12.78 -4.39
N ALA A 89 6.13 -12.83 -4.07
CA ALA A 89 5.28 -14.00 -4.15
C ALA A 89 4.49 -14.04 -5.47
N GLN A 90 4.88 -14.88 -6.42
CA GLN A 90 4.04 -15.18 -7.58
C GLN A 90 2.97 -16.20 -7.19
N LEU A 91 1.70 -15.80 -7.28
CA LEU A 91 0.55 -16.67 -7.01
C LEU A 91 0.13 -17.45 -8.27
N PRO A 92 -0.70 -18.51 -8.12
CA PRO A 92 -1.20 -19.27 -9.25
C PRO A 92 -1.82 -18.38 -10.32
N THR A 93 -1.39 -18.58 -11.57
CA THR A 93 -1.83 -17.82 -12.74
C THR A 93 -3.29 -18.12 -13.08
N ALA A 94 -3.85 -17.33 -14.00
CA ALA A 94 -5.14 -17.58 -14.59
C ALA A 94 -5.23 -19.02 -15.13
N CYS A 95 -6.37 -19.64 -14.91
CA CYS A 95 -6.63 -21.02 -15.26
C CYS A 95 -8.08 -21.17 -15.71
N ALA A 96 -8.27 -21.91 -16.82
CA ALA A 96 -9.60 -22.09 -17.42
C ALA A 96 -10.50 -23.05 -16.62
N ALA A 97 -9.91 -24.06 -15.99
CA ALA A 97 -10.64 -25.15 -15.34
C ALA A 97 -11.15 -24.78 -13.93
N ARG A 98 -12.23 -24.00 -13.84
CA ARG A 98 -12.70 -23.36 -12.59
C ARG A 98 -12.59 -24.19 -11.30
N ARG A 99 -12.96 -25.48 -11.30
CA ARG A 99 -12.96 -26.33 -10.10
C ARG A 99 -11.62 -26.99 -9.78
N SER A 100 -10.82 -27.30 -10.79
CA SER A 100 -9.51 -27.94 -10.65
C SER A 100 -8.35 -26.96 -10.75
N CYS A 101 -8.63 -25.66 -10.87
CA CYS A 101 -7.58 -24.64 -10.86
C CYS A 101 -6.80 -24.68 -9.54
N PRO A 102 -5.46 -24.62 -9.60
CA PRO A 102 -4.63 -24.44 -8.42
C PRO A 102 -5.03 -23.17 -7.67
N ARG A 103 -5.26 -23.27 -6.37
CA ARG A 103 -5.60 -22.14 -5.49
C ARG A 103 -4.63 -22.09 -4.33
N MET A 104 -4.19 -20.90 -3.99
CA MET A 104 -3.30 -20.70 -2.86
C MET A 104 -3.50 -19.31 -2.29
N VAL A 105 -3.67 -19.25 -0.97
CA VAL A 105 -3.71 -18.01 -0.21
C VAL A 105 -2.81 -18.14 1.01
N LEU A 106 -2.42 -17.01 1.57
CA LEU A 106 -1.80 -16.93 2.88
C LEU A 106 -2.82 -16.42 3.88
N GLN A 107 -2.93 -17.07 5.04
CA GLN A 107 -3.89 -16.69 6.08
C GLN A 107 -3.21 -16.56 7.44
N SER A 108 -3.48 -15.47 8.13
CA SER A 108 -3.15 -15.34 9.55
C SER A 108 -4.02 -16.27 10.40
N GLY A 109 -3.68 -16.42 11.68
CA GLY A 109 -4.67 -16.83 12.69
C GLY A 109 -5.75 -15.77 12.92
N THR A 110 -6.75 -16.09 13.73
CA THR A 110 -7.70 -15.09 14.25
C THR A 110 -6.97 -14.20 15.25
N ALA A 111 -6.91 -12.90 14.97
CA ALA A 111 -6.31 -11.91 15.86
C ALA A 111 -7.17 -10.63 15.91
N GLY A 112 -7.33 -10.10 17.13
CA GLY A 112 -8.24 -8.98 17.43
C GLY A 112 -7.65 -7.61 17.10
N ASP A 113 -6.35 -7.47 17.18
CA ASP A 113 -5.56 -6.29 16.80
C ASP A 113 -5.53 -6.03 15.29
N LEU A 114 -5.76 -7.05 14.46
CA LEU A 114 -6.08 -6.92 13.03
C LEU A 114 -7.45 -6.25 12.78
N ASN A 115 -8.26 -5.99 13.81
CA ASN A 115 -9.52 -5.24 13.66
C ASN A 115 -9.29 -3.74 13.90
N PRO A 116 -9.58 -2.87 12.92
CA PRO A 116 -9.42 -1.43 13.10
C PRO A 116 -10.53 -0.81 13.95
N TRP A 117 -11.65 -1.51 14.18
CA TRP A 117 -12.83 -0.93 14.80
C TRP A 117 -13.22 0.36 14.05
N ARG A 118 -13.32 1.48 14.76
CA ARG A 118 -13.59 2.81 14.20
C ARG A 118 -12.33 3.62 13.86
N ARG A 119 -11.13 3.11 14.19
CA ARG A 119 -9.83 3.81 14.04
C ARG A 119 -9.49 4.08 12.58
N SER A 120 -8.56 4.99 12.30
CA SER A 120 -8.05 5.12 10.94
C SER A 120 -7.34 3.82 10.54
N LEU A 121 -7.38 3.56 9.25
CA LEU A 121 -6.96 2.28 8.67
C LEU A 121 -6.21 2.57 7.38
N ALA A 122 -5.05 1.96 7.20
CA ALA A 122 -4.36 1.96 5.92
C ALA A 122 -3.82 0.55 5.66
N TYR A 123 -3.90 0.08 4.42
CA TYR A 123 -3.38 -1.23 4.04
C TYR A 123 -3.05 -1.24 2.56
N GLY A 124 -2.05 -2.01 2.16
CA GLY A 124 -1.58 -2.01 0.80
C GLY A 124 -0.64 -3.17 0.49
N ALA A 125 -0.19 -3.18 -0.76
CA ALA A 125 0.80 -4.10 -1.29
C ALA A 125 1.46 -3.49 -2.52
N THR A 126 2.66 -3.95 -2.85
CA THR A 126 3.21 -3.81 -4.20
C THR A 126 2.76 -5.02 -5.02
N VAL A 127 2.22 -4.78 -6.22
CA VAL A 127 1.68 -5.85 -7.09
C VAL A 127 2.20 -5.72 -8.51
N ARG A 128 2.36 -6.87 -9.17
CA ARG A 128 2.57 -6.96 -10.62
C ARG A 128 1.54 -7.90 -11.21
N LEU A 129 0.71 -7.39 -12.11
CA LEU A 129 -0.33 -8.17 -12.76
C LEU A 129 -0.29 -7.93 -14.27
N PRO A 130 0.00 -8.95 -15.09
CA PRO A 130 -0.18 -8.85 -16.53
C PRO A 130 -1.68 -8.76 -16.90
N GLY A 131 -2.01 -8.04 -17.98
CA GLY A 131 -3.40 -7.78 -18.37
C GLY A 131 -4.21 -9.03 -18.71
N ASP A 132 -3.55 -10.07 -19.22
CA ASP A 132 -4.11 -11.40 -19.52
C ASP A 132 -4.34 -12.27 -18.26
N GLN A 133 -3.88 -11.81 -17.10
CA GLN A 133 -4.05 -12.48 -15.80
C GLN A 133 -5.19 -11.85 -14.96
N THR A 134 -5.97 -10.95 -15.56
CA THR A 134 -7.09 -10.29 -14.87
C THR A 134 -8.30 -11.21 -14.75
N SER A 135 -9.01 -11.13 -13.63
CA SER A 135 -10.29 -11.80 -13.44
C SER A 135 -11.27 -10.95 -12.63
N LYS A 136 -12.49 -11.44 -12.43
CA LYS A 136 -13.48 -10.73 -11.60
C LYS A 136 -13.01 -10.67 -10.14
N GLY A 137 -12.75 -9.46 -9.64
CA GLY A 137 -12.59 -9.14 -8.22
C GLY A 137 -11.43 -9.82 -7.49
N GLN A 138 -10.22 -9.81 -8.06
CA GLN A 138 -9.05 -10.51 -7.53
C GLN A 138 -8.54 -9.94 -6.21
N ASN A 139 -8.60 -10.70 -5.13
CA ASN A 139 -8.27 -10.23 -3.79
C ASN A 139 -6.75 -10.19 -3.56
N ILE A 140 -6.21 -8.98 -3.34
CA ILE A 140 -4.82 -8.78 -2.91
C ILE A 140 -4.73 -9.06 -1.40
N LEU A 141 -5.58 -8.38 -0.62
CA LEU A 141 -5.66 -8.50 0.83
C LEU A 141 -7.12 -8.38 1.28
N GLN A 142 -7.56 -9.26 2.17
CA GLN A 142 -8.93 -9.26 2.69
C GLN A 142 -8.95 -9.68 4.17
N LYS A 143 -9.75 -8.99 4.99
CA LYS A 143 -10.22 -9.54 6.28
C LYS A 143 -11.74 -9.45 6.35
N GLY A 144 -12.36 -10.58 6.66
CA GLY A 144 -13.81 -10.71 6.76
C GLY A 144 -14.55 -10.78 5.42
N TYR A 145 -15.87 -10.91 5.50
CA TYR A 145 -16.76 -11.14 4.35
C TYR A 145 -17.93 -10.17 4.38
N SER A 146 -18.15 -9.47 3.27
CA SER A 146 -19.19 -8.43 3.15
C SER A 146 -20.60 -8.93 3.37
N ALA A 147 -20.89 -10.21 3.06
CA ALA A 147 -22.23 -10.78 3.13
C ALA A 147 -22.61 -11.29 4.52
N THR A 148 -21.64 -11.60 5.38
CA THR A 148 -21.87 -12.32 6.64
C THR A 148 -21.25 -11.65 7.86
N SER A 149 -20.46 -10.60 7.68
CA SER A 149 -19.70 -9.96 8.75
C SER A 149 -19.31 -8.52 8.38
N SER A 150 -18.26 -7.99 9.00
CA SER A 150 -17.59 -6.77 8.56
C SER A 150 -16.40 -7.09 7.64
N GLN A 151 -15.99 -6.15 6.80
CA GLN A 151 -14.89 -6.36 5.86
C GLN A 151 -14.05 -5.11 5.63
N TYR A 152 -12.74 -5.30 5.49
CA TYR A 152 -11.90 -4.43 4.66
C TYR A 152 -11.16 -5.28 3.63
N LYS A 153 -11.02 -4.75 2.42
CA LYS A 153 -10.45 -5.50 1.30
C LYS A 153 -9.82 -4.57 0.25
N LEU A 154 -8.67 -5.00 -0.25
CA LEU A 154 -8.01 -4.48 -1.44
C LEU A 154 -8.05 -5.54 -2.53
N GLN A 155 -8.54 -5.17 -3.71
CA GLN A 155 -8.67 -6.06 -4.85
C GLN A 155 -8.34 -5.36 -6.16
N ILE A 156 -8.14 -6.13 -7.24
CA ILE A 156 -8.13 -5.65 -8.61
C ILE A 156 -9.38 -6.15 -9.33
N ASP A 157 -10.16 -5.21 -9.87
CA ASP A 157 -11.48 -5.46 -10.43
C ASP A 157 -11.48 -5.66 -11.94
N GLY A 158 -11.87 -6.87 -12.34
CA GLY A 158 -12.34 -7.17 -13.69
C GLY A 158 -11.25 -7.08 -14.75
N TYR A 159 -11.66 -7.27 -16.00
CA TYR A 159 -10.75 -7.21 -17.15
C TYR A 159 -10.08 -5.85 -17.35
N ALA A 160 -10.66 -4.80 -16.78
CA ALA A 160 -10.05 -3.46 -16.80
C ALA A 160 -8.85 -3.34 -15.86
N GLY A 161 -8.60 -4.30 -14.96
CA GLY A 161 -7.41 -4.30 -14.11
C GLY A 161 -7.34 -3.12 -13.14
N LYS A 162 -8.49 -2.58 -12.71
CA LYS A 162 -8.54 -1.39 -11.85
C LYS A 162 -8.58 -1.79 -10.38
N PRO A 163 -7.66 -1.29 -9.53
CA PRO A 163 -7.76 -1.52 -8.10
C PRO A 163 -9.07 -0.98 -7.50
N SER A 164 -9.56 -1.64 -6.45
CA SER A 164 -10.62 -1.12 -5.61
C SER A 164 -10.49 -1.48 -4.14
N CYS A 165 -11.01 -0.61 -3.31
CA CYS A 165 -11.09 -0.76 -1.87
C CYS A 165 -12.53 -1.04 -1.45
N VAL A 166 -12.76 -2.05 -0.62
CA VAL A 166 -14.09 -2.40 -0.09
C VAL A 166 -14.09 -2.27 1.43
N LEU A 167 -15.18 -1.72 1.97
CA LEU A 167 -15.38 -1.54 3.41
C LEU A 167 -16.84 -1.82 3.80
N VAL A 168 -17.02 -2.67 4.83
CA VAL A 168 -18.33 -3.06 5.40
C VAL A 168 -18.24 -3.08 6.92
N GLY A 169 -19.21 -2.48 7.61
CA GLY A 169 -19.24 -2.43 9.07
C GLY A 169 -19.90 -3.66 9.71
N ARG A 170 -19.60 -3.94 10.99
CA ARG A 170 -20.14 -5.12 11.73
C ARG A 170 -21.68 -5.12 11.89
N HIS A 171 -22.31 -3.97 11.77
CA HIS A 171 -23.76 -3.77 11.90
C HIS A 171 -24.34 -3.04 10.69
N ASP A 172 -23.68 -3.18 9.55
CA ASP A 172 -23.99 -2.41 8.35
C ASP A 172 -23.91 -3.33 7.14
N THR A 173 -25.00 -3.42 6.38
CA THR A 173 -25.07 -4.22 5.15
C THR A 173 -24.62 -3.43 3.92
N GLN A 174 -24.38 -2.12 4.05
CA GLN A 174 -23.96 -1.28 2.95
C GLN A 174 -22.49 -1.54 2.58
N ILE A 175 -22.29 -2.09 1.39
CA ILE A 175 -20.97 -2.28 0.79
C ILE A 175 -20.48 -0.95 0.22
N ARG A 176 -19.37 -0.43 0.76
CA ARG A 176 -18.73 0.78 0.27
C ARG A 176 -17.52 0.41 -0.56
N ILE A 177 -17.52 0.87 -1.81
CA ILE A 177 -16.46 0.57 -2.78
C ILE A 177 -15.86 1.87 -3.29
N VAL A 178 -14.54 1.98 -3.27
CA VAL A 178 -13.78 3.04 -3.92
C VAL A 178 -12.97 2.41 -5.04
N ARG A 179 -13.26 2.79 -6.28
CA ARG A 179 -12.53 2.29 -7.46
C ARG A 179 -11.47 3.29 -7.90
N SER A 180 -10.32 2.77 -8.32
CA SER A 180 -9.28 3.57 -8.96
C SER A 180 -9.76 4.07 -10.32
N ALA A 181 -9.41 5.30 -10.68
CA ALA A 181 -9.60 5.82 -12.03
C ALA A 181 -8.70 5.12 -13.05
N VAL A 182 -7.53 4.63 -12.63
CA VAL A 182 -6.48 4.05 -13.49
C VAL A 182 -6.32 2.53 -13.27
N PRO A 183 -5.97 1.77 -14.31
CA PRO A 183 -5.60 0.36 -14.19
C PRO A 183 -4.19 0.18 -13.61
N VAL A 184 -3.87 -1.05 -13.19
CA VAL A 184 -2.51 -1.49 -12.78
C VAL A 184 -2.13 -2.86 -13.38
N ALA A 185 -2.94 -3.36 -14.31
CA ALA A 185 -2.76 -4.67 -14.93
C ALA A 185 -2.00 -4.57 -16.27
N ASP A 186 -0.83 -3.92 -16.25
CA ASP A 186 0.02 -3.68 -17.42
C ASP A 186 1.33 -4.50 -17.37
N GLY A 187 1.48 -5.38 -16.38
CA GLY A 187 2.69 -6.17 -16.17
C GLY A 187 3.83 -5.42 -15.47
N ALA A 188 3.65 -4.15 -15.10
CA ALA A 188 4.59 -3.42 -14.25
C ALA A 188 4.28 -3.58 -12.76
N TRP A 189 5.24 -3.21 -11.91
CA TRP A 189 5.04 -3.14 -10.46
C TRP A 189 4.35 -1.84 -10.08
N HIS A 190 3.30 -1.94 -9.26
CA HIS A 190 2.56 -0.79 -8.73
C HIS A 190 2.39 -0.90 -7.23
N ASP A 191 2.46 0.24 -6.55
CA ASP A 191 2.08 0.35 -5.14
C ASP A 191 0.60 0.69 -5.05
N VAL A 192 -0.17 -0.20 -4.43
CA VAL A 192 -1.62 -0.05 -4.33
C VAL A 192 -2.02 -0.09 -2.87
N SER A 193 -2.78 0.92 -2.43
CA SER A 193 -3.24 0.98 -1.05
C SER A 193 -4.61 1.60 -0.87
N CYS A 194 -5.26 1.21 0.21
CA CYS A 194 -6.50 1.74 0.70
C CYS A 194 -6.24 2.51 1.99
N ARG A 195 -6.91 3.64 2.16
CA ARG A 195 -6.81 4.43 3.39
C ARG A 195 -8.16 4.98 3.81
N ARG A 196 -8.56 4.68 5.04
CA ARG A 196 -9.64 5.34 5.77
C ARG A 196 -9.01 6.33 6.76
N SER A 197 -9.38 7.60 6.64
CA SER A 197 -9.10 8.61 7.66
C SER A 197 -10.38 9.37 7.95
N ARG A 198 -10.84 9.32 9.20
CA ARG A 198 -12.15 9.84 9.62
C ARG A 198 -13.27 9.30 8.70
N SER A 199 -13.97 10.20 8.00
CA SER A 199 -15.07 9.89 7.11
C SER A 199 -14.67 9.76 5.64
N VAL A 200 -13.37 9.76 5.30
CA VAL A 200 -12.91 9.62 3.92
C VAL A 200 -12.23 8.27 3.73
N PHE A 201 -12.66 7.54 2.71
CA PHE A 201 -12.03 6.30 2.25
C PHE A 201 -11.46 6.52 0.85
N THR A 202 -10.18 6.23 0.66
CA THR A 202 -9.44 6.52 -0.57
C THR A 202 -8.72 5.29 -1.08
N ILE A 203 -8.60 5.20 -2.41
CA ILE A 203 -7.65 4.32 -3.08
C ILE A 203 -6.49 5.14 -3.63
N ILE A 204 -5.29 4.63 -3.45
CA ILE A 204 -4.03 5.26 -3.83
C ILE A 204 -3.28 4.26 -4.71
N VAL A 205 -2.78 4.75 -5.85
CA VAL A 205 -1.93 4.00 -6.78
C VAL A 205 -0.69 4.82 -7.03
N ASP A 206 0.49 4.26 -6.78
CA ASP A 206 1.80 4.88 -6.94
C ASP A 206 1.89 6.24 -6.24
N GLY A 207 1.43 6.29 -4.99
CA GLY A 207 1.41 7.49 -4.16
C GLY A 207 0.32 8.51 -4.49
N MET A 208 -0.44 8.35 -5.57
CA MET A 208 -1.49 9.29 -5.98
C MET A 208 -2.89 8.79 -5.61
N VAL A 209 -3.74 9.68 -5.07
CA VAL A 209 -5.16 9.36 -4.84
C VAL A 209 -5.86 9.20 -6.19
N ARG A 210 -6.39 8.00 -6.46
CA ARG A 210 -7.09 7.67 -7.71
C ARG A 210 -8.60 7.50 -7.56
N GLY A 211 -9.10 7.56 -6.33
CA GLY A 211 -10.53 7.49 -6.02
C GLY A 211 -10.78 7.79 -4.55
N ARG A 212 -11.99 8.26 -4.25
CA ARG A 212 -12.45 8.53 -2.88
C ARG A 212 -13.95 8.33 -2.72
N ALA A 213 -14.39 8.02 -1.51
CA ALA A 213 -15.79 8.07 -1.10
C ALA A 213 -15.90 8.51 0.36
N TRP A 214 -17.09 8.98 0.74
CA TRP A 214 -17.44 9.21 2.13
C TRP A 214 -17.86 7.91 2.81
N VAL A 215 -17.48 7.76 4.08
CA VAL A 215 -17.86 6.65 4.96
C VAL A 215 -18.32 7.20 6.32
N PRO A 216 -19.29 6.57 6.99
CA PRO A 216 -19.68 6.99 8.34
C PRO A 216 -18.51 6.89 9.32
N THR A 217 -18.36 7.90 10.19
CA THR A 217 -17.37 7.88 11.28
C THR A 217 -17.68 6.81 12.34
N THR A 218 -18.93 6.36 12.40
CA THR A 218 -19.38 5.28 13.28
C THR A 218 -19.07 3.88 12.74
N LEU A 219 -18.65 3.76 11.48
CA LEU A 219 -18.39 2.48 10.83
C LEU A 219 -17.26 1.74 11.56
N SER A 220 -17.60 0.58 12.10
CA SER A 220 -16.67 -0.29 12.81
C SER A 220 -16.43 -1.59 12.05
N VAL A 221 -15.17 -1.91 11.76
CA VAL A 221 -14.78 -3.22 11.23
C VAL A 221 -14.17 -4.05 12.35
N ALA A 222 -14.87 -5.11 12.73
CA ALA A 222 -14.46 -6.08 13.73
C ALA A 222 -15.10 -7.44 13.41
N ASN A 223 -14.28 -8.48 13.29
CA ASN A 223 -14.69 -9.86 13.03
C ASN A 223 -13.62 -10.85 13.52
N SER A 224 -13.95 -12.14 13.51
CA SER A 224 -13.06 -13.24 13.89
C SER A 224 -12.40 -13.94 12.69
N HIS A 225 -12.59 -13.44 11.48
CA HIS A 225 -11.99 -14.05 10.28
C HIS A 225 -10.48 -13.77 10.20
N PRO A 226 -9.69 -14.66 9.58
CA PRO A 226 -8.29 -14.41 9.34
C PRO A 226 -8.09 -13.23 8.37
N LEU A 227 -6.94 -12.57 8.45
CA LEU A 227 -6.42 -11.77 7.35
C LEU A 227 -5.92 -12.73 6.28
N SER A 228 -6.33 -12.52 5.03
CA SER A 228 -6.01 -13.37 3.89
C SER A 228 -5.34 -12.55 2.81
N ILE A 229 -4.28 -13.09 2.22
CA ILE A 229 -3.53 -12.51 1.10
C ILE A 229 -3.70 -13.43 -0.12
N GLY A 230 -3.97 -12.84 -1.28
CA GLY A 230 -4.04 -13.54 -2.56
C GLY A 230 -5.38 -14.19 -2.91
N GLY A 231 -6.38 -14.08 -2.04
CA GLY A 231 -7.70 -14.70 -2.19
C GLY A 231 -8.47 -14.64 -0.88
N LYS A 232 -9.74 -15.04 -0.88
CA LYS A 232 -10.54 -15.12 0.36
C LYS A 232 -10.30 -16.40 1.19
N GLY A 233 -9.74 -17.45 0.58
CA GLY A 233 -9.46 -18.74 1.21
C GLY A 233 -8.88 -19.75 0.21
N GLY A 234 -8.56 -20.97 0.66
CA GLY A 234 -7.96 -22.02 -0.18
C GLY A 234 -8.93 -22.81 -1.08
N TYR A 235 -10.15 -22.33 -1.32
CA TYR A 235 -11.21 -23.06 -2.04
C TYR A 235 -11.39 -22.56 -3.49
N TYR A 236 -12.15 -23.29 -4.32
CA TYR A 236 -12.19 -23.08 -5.78
C TYR A 236 -12.68 -21.69 -6.23
N ASP A 237 -13.69 -21.14 -5.56
CA ASP A 237 -14.24 -19.81 -5.84
C ASP A 237 -13.69 -18.81 -4.83
N ASN A 238 -12.39 -18.55 -4.83
CA ASN A 238 -11.73 -17.72 -3.81
C ASN A 238 -11.30 -16.32 -4.30
N ASP A 239 -11.73 -15.92 -5.48
CA ASP A 239 -11.32 -14.64 -6.08
C ASP A 239 -9.79 -14.47 -6.11
N GLN A 240 -9.07 -15.55 -6.46
CA GLN A 240 -7.62 -15.63 -6.48
C GLN A 240 -6.98 -14.44 -7.20
N PHE A 241 -6.04 -13.75 -6.55
CA PHE A 241 -5.10 -12.88 -7.25
C PHE A 241 -4.08 -13.73 -8.01
N GLN A 242 -3.90 -13.43 -9.29
CA GLN A 242 -3.13 -14.25 -10.24
C GLN A 242 -1.81 -13.58 -10.66
N GLY A 243 -1.36 -12.57 -9.91
CA GLY A 243 -0.12 -11.85 -10.15
C GLY A 243 0.96 -12.15 -9.11
N ALA A 244 2.03 -11.35 -9.16
CA ALA A 244 3.03 -11.31 -8.10
C ALA A 244 2.68 -10.23 -7.07
N ILE A 245 2.90 -10.52 -5.80
CA ILE A 245 2.62 -9.63 -4.67
C ILE A 245 3.83 -9.52 -3.76
N ASP A 246 4.08 -8.33 -3.25
CA ASP A 246 5.10 -8.04 -2.24
C ASP A 246 4.70 -6.90 -1.31
N ASP A 247 5.47 -6.71 -0.24
CA ASP A 247 5.33 -5.64 0.76
C ASP A 247 3.88 -5.47 1.21
N VAL A 248 3.24 -6.55 1.63
CA VAL A 248 1.86 -6.48 2.10
C VAL A 248 1.85 -5.94 3.52
N TRP A 249 1.11 -4.85 3.76
CA TRP A 249 1.12 -4.18 5.04
C TRP A 249 -0.26 -3.74 5.52
N LEU A 250 -0.38 -3.60 6.84
CA LEU A 250 -1.56 -3.08 7.53
C LEU A 250 -1.12 -2.11 8.62
N MET A 251 -1.72 -0.93 8.64
CA MET A 251 -1.54 0.08 9.66
C MET A 251 -2.89 0.51 10.27
N ILE A 252 -2.92 0.67 11.59
CA ILE A 252 -4.13 1.05 12.33
C ILE A 252 -3.77 2.09 13.40
N GLY A 253 -4.54 3.18 13.49
CA GLY A 253 -4.38 4.26 14.48
C GLY A 253 -5.54 5.21 14.46
#